data_AF-A0A1R3RJC6-F1
#
_entry.id   AF-A0A1R3RJC6-F1
#
_cell.length_a   1.000
_cell.length_b   1.000
_cell.length_c   1.000
_cell.angle_alpha   90.00
_cell.angle_beta   90.00
_cell.angle_gamma   90.00
#
_symmetry.space_group_name_H-M   'P 1'
#
loop_
_entity.id
_entity.type
_entity.pdbx_description
1 polymer ?
#
loop_
_entity_poly.entity_id
_entity_poly.type
_entity_poly.pdbx_seq_one_letter_code
_entity_poly.pdbx_strand_id
1 'polypeptide(L)'
;MIEITPIDTAGLPELTGPGNYEPWSEALEAHLRLTGLWSIMSDDTTSTPHPFSTPTQPQLHLPFRPPPPNRLPRFPQPNPNETARTILLQTLSPKILIEVMSIPSAKDIWTYLDKTYFIVNPLDGMQAALETRYLDSVCLLDYALKMKRALDKIDRTLGPGHGMPEMMRVQFLLCGLGSHWTEWLRDHQYELVGLGFERVVEVLRGGEGGDLVFILGGVL
;
A
#
# COMPACT_ATOMS: atom_id res chain seq x y z
N MET A 1 -22.23 21.23 25.18
CA MET A 1 -21.98 21.43 23.75
C MET A 1 -20.59 20.93 23.47
N ILE A 2 -20.45 19.75 22.87
CA ILE A 2 -19.17 19.29 22.35
C ILE A 2 -19.32 19.42 20.84
N GLU A 3 -18.52 20.31 20.26
CA GLU A 3 -18.43 20.52 18.82
C GLU A 3 -18.02 19.19 18.17
N ILE A 4 -18.89 18.67 17.32
CA ILE A 4 -18.50 17.66 16.33
C ILE A 4 -17.58 18.42 15.39
N THR A 5 -16.27 18.17 15.47
CA THR A 5 -15.35 18.69 14.47
C THR A 5 -15.90 18.27 13.11
N PRO A 6 -16.27 19.22 12.22
CA PRO A 6 -16.66 18.87 10.87
C PRO A 6 -15.51 18.05 10.29
N ILE A 7 -15.83 16.95 9.62
CA ILE A 7 -14.82 16.17 8.90
C ILE A 7 -14.21 17.13 7.89
N ASP A 8 -13.03 17.63 8.21
CA ASP A 8 -12.41 18.75 7.50
C ASP A 8 -11.70 18.20 6.27
N THR A 9 -12.40 18.22 5.15
CA THR A 9 -11.85 17.90 3.84
C THR A 9 -11.20 19.11 3.18
N ALA A 10 -11.11 20.28 3.85
CA ALA A 10 -10.62 21.51 3.23
C ALA A 10 -9.15 21.48 2.80
N GLY A 11 -8.38 20.50 3.30
CA GLY A 11 -6.99 20.26 2.88
C GLY A 11 -6.81 19.22 1.77
N LEU A 12 -7.88 18.57 1.31
CA LEU A 12 -7.79 17.55 0.28
C LEU A 12 -7.88 18.18 -1.12
N PRO A 13 -7.03 17.73 -2.07
CA PRO A 13 -7.16 18.15 -3.46
C PRO A 13 -8.52 17.68 -4.02
N GLU A 14 -9.04 18.42 -5.00
CA GLU A 14 -10.28 18.06 -5.72
C GLU A 14 -9.93 17.21 -6.95
N LEU A 15 -10.60 16.08 -7.17
CA LEU A 15 -10.45 15.27 -8.39
C LEU A 15 -11.16 15.96 -9.56
N THR A 16 -10.39 16.42 -10.53
CA THR A 16 -10.91 17.12 -11.73
C THR A 16 -10.83 16.24 -12.99
N GLY A 17 -9.99 15.21 -12.95
CA GLY A 17 -9.87 14.23 -14.01
C GLY A 17 -8.63 13.37 -13.83
N PRO A 18 -8.16 12.70 -14.89
CA PRO A 18 -7.05 11.77 -14.78
C PRO A 18 -5.71 12.41 -14.41
N GLY A 19 -5.48 13.64 -14.88
CA GLY A 19 -4.18 14.33 -14.70
C GLY A 19 -3.86 14.72 -13.25
N ASN A 20 -4.84 14.68 -12.35
CA ASN A 20 -4.63 14.93 -10.93
C ASN A 20 -5.08 13.77 -10.04
N TYR A 21 -5.31 12.59 -10.63
CA TYR A 21 -5.78 11.41 -9.89
C TYR A 21 -4.74 10.87 -8.90
N GLU A 22 -3.49 10.70 -9.31
CA GLU A 22 -2.43 10.15 -8.44
C GLU A 22 -2.23 10.99 -7.16
N PRO A 23 -1.97 12.32 -7.22
CA PRO A 23 -1.84 13.13 -6.00
C PRO A 23 -3.14 13.22 -5.20
N TRP A 24 -4.31 13.10 -5.85
CA TRP A 24 -5.59 13.04 -5.17
C TRP A 24 -5.77 11.75 -4.38
N SER A 25 -5.49 10.61 -5.00
CA SER A 25 -5.63 9.28 -4.41
C SER A 25 -4.72 9.09 -3.21
N GLU A 26 -3.47 9.54 -3.28
CA GLU A 26 -2.52 9.49 -2.17
C GLU A 26 -2.96 10.36 -0.98
N ALA A 27 -3.39 11.59 -1.24
CA ALA A 27 -3.86 12.51 -0.19
C ALA A 27 -5.13 11.98 0.49
N LEU A 28 -6.07 11.45 -0.30
CA LEU A 28 -7.31 10.89 0.20
C LEU A 28 -7.08 9.58 0.99
N GLU A 29 -6.21 8.69 0.50
CA GLU A 29 -5.80 7.48 1.21
C GLU A 29 -5.15 7.82 2.55
N ALA A 30 -4.22 8.76 2.58
CA ALA A 30 -3.57 9.21 3.82
C ALA A 30 -4.60 9.75 4.83
N HIS A 31 -5.56 10.57 4.38
CA HIS A 31 -6.62 11.10 5.23
C HIS A 31 -7.56 10.00 5.75
N LEU A 32 -7.94 9.04 4.91
CA LEU A 32 -8.80 7.93 5.30
C LEU A 32 -8.10 6.94 6.25
N ARG A 33 -6.79 6.77 6.13
CA ARG A 33 -5.98 6.01 7.09
C ARG A 33 -5.93 6.71 8.44
N LEU A 34 -5.69 8.02 8.47
CA LEU A 34 -5.68 8.82 9.70
C LEU A 34 -7.04 8.83 10.42
N THR A 35 -8.14 8.79 9.66
CA THR A 35 -9.50 8.74 10.19
C THR A 35 -10.00 7.31 10.48
N GLY A 36 -9.21 6.28 10.16
CA GLY A 36 -9.56 4.88 10.37
C GLY A 36 -10.65 4.33 9.44
N LEU A 37 -10.98 5.04 8.36
CA LEU A 37 -12.01 4.67 7.38
C LEU A 37 -11.47 3.90 6.17
N TRP A 38 -10.14 3.81 6.01
CA TRP A 38 -9.51 3.13 4.88
C TRP A 38 -9.91 1.66 4.72
N SER A 39 -10.13 0.95 5.82
CA SER A 39 -10.53 -0.47 5.84
C SER A 39 -11.91 -0.75 5.21
N ILE A 40 -12.68 0.29 4.91
CA ILE A 40 -13.98 0.19 4.25
C ILE A 40 -13.82 0.20 2.72
N MET A 41 -12.76 0.84 2.24
CA MET A 41 -12.47 1.03 0.81
C MET A 41 -11.46 0.02 0.27
N SER A 42 -10.51 -0.43 1.11
CA SER A 42 -9.55 -1.48 0.75
C SER A 42 -9.93 -2.82 1.38
N ASP A 43 -9.87 -3.89 0.59
CA ASP A 43 -9.97 -5.28 1.06
C ASP A 43 -8.71 -5.74 1.83
N ASP A 44 -7.71 -4.87 1.99
CA ASP A 44 -6.54 -5.14 2.82
C ASP A 44 -6.93 -5.21 4.30
N THR A 45 -7.25 -6.42 4.75
CA THR A 45 -7.10 -6.86 6.15
C THR A 45 -5.64 -6.91 6.59
N THR A 46 -4.82 -5.92 6.20
CA THR A 46 -3.54 -5.67 6.85
C THR A 46 -3.76 -4.52 7.82
N SER A 47 -4.37 -4.84 8.96
CA SER A 47 -4.30 -4.00 10.15
C SER A 47 -2.84 -3.83 10.52
N THR A 48 -2.21 -2.74 10.10
CA THR A 48 -0.98 -2.27 10.72
C THR A 48 -1.34 -1.86 12.15
N PRO A 49 -0.83 -2.53 13.19
CA PRO A 49 -1.07 -2.09 14.55
C PRO A 49 -0.32 -0.78 14.74
N HIS A 50 -1.04 0.30 15.07
CA HIS A 50 -0.37 1.52 15.53
C HIS A 50 0.38 1.23 16.84
N PRO A 51 1.67 1.62 16.95
CA PRO A 51 2.41 1.51 18.19
C PRO A 51 2.06 2.74 19.05
N PHE A 52 0.98 2.65 19.81
CA PHE A 52 0.86 3.46 21.02
C PHE A 52 1.09 2.55 22.22
N SER A 53 2.37 2.42 22.53
CA SER A 53 2.87 1.95 23.82
C SER A 53 2.31 2.85 24.92
N THR A 54 1.27 2.41 25.62
CA THR A 54 1.00 2.87 26.98
C THR A 54 1.76 1.98 27.94
N PRO A 55 2.51 2.55 28.90
CA PRO A 55 3.29 1.76 29.84
C PRO A 55 2.36 0.96 30.75
N THR A 56 2.57 -0.35 30.74
CA THR A 56 2.01 -1.35 31.65
C THR A 56 2.14 -0.87 33.10
N GLN A 57 1.04 -0.42 33.71
CA GLN A 57 0.92 -0.37 35.16
C GLN A 57 0.37 -1.73 35.66
N PRO A 58 0.93 -2.26 36.76
CA PRO A 58 0.56 -3.58 37.27
C PRO A 58 -0.90 -3.61 37.77
N GLN A 59 -1.60 -4.69 37.44
CA GLN A 59 -2.97 -4.93 37.84
C GLN A 59 -3.09 -5.12 39.36
N LEU A 60 -3.68 -4.13 40.02
CA LEU A 60 -4.28 -4.31 41.35
C LEU A 60 -5.76 -4.62 41.16
N HIS A 61 -6.13 -5.88 41.40
CA HIS A 61 -7.51 -6.34 41.52
C HIS A 61 -8.23 -5.52 42.59
N LEU A 62 -9.25 -4.75 42.19
CA LEU A 62 -10.23 -4.17 43.09
C LEU A 62 -11.62 -4.77 42.81
N PRO A 63 -12.40 -5.10 43.86
CA PRO A 63 -13.58 -5.93 43.76
C PRO A 63 -14.77 -5.18 43.14
N PHE A 64 -15.52 -5.91 42.32
CA PHE A 64 -16.91 -5.68 41.89
C PHE A 64 -17.51 -4.31 42.22
N ARG A 65 -17.32 -3.34 41.32
CA ARG A 65 -18.18 -2.16 41.23
C ARG A 65 -19.44 -2.53 40.45
N PRO A 66 -20.66 -2.37 41.00
CA PRO A 66 -21.87 -2.60 40.22
C PRO A 66 -21.94 -1.60 39.05
N PRO A 67 -22.48 -2.00 37.89
CA PRO A 67 -22.58 -1.12 36.74
C PRO A 67 -23.48 0.08 37.08
N PRO A 68 -23.14 1.32 36.67
CA PRO A 68 -24.04 2.46 36.85
C PRO A 68 -25.34 2.22 36.06
N PRO A 69 -26.52 2.46 36.66
CA PRO A 69 -27.80 2.34 35.97
C PRO A 69 -28.03 3.62 35.18
N ASN A 70 -27.29 3.81 34.08
CA ASN A 70 -27.56 4.77 33.02
C ASN A 70 -26.49 4.64 31.93
N ARG A 71 -26.63 3.63 31.08
CA ARG A 71 -26.07 3.76 29.72
C ARG A 71 -27.01 4.70 28.98
N LEU A 72 -26.58 5.94 28.78
CA LEU A 72 -27.15 6.83 27.79
C LEU A 72 -27.34 6.06 26.47
N PRO A 73 -28.39 6.35 25.67
CA PRO A 73 -28.53 5.74 24.36
C PRO A 73 -27.21 5.93 23.61
N ARG A 74 -26.60 4.82 23.16
CA ARG A 74 -25.56 4.90 22.14
C ARG A 74 -26.21 5.67 20.99
N PHE A 75 -25.78 6.91 20.78
CA PHE A 75 -26.09 7.64 19.56
C PHE A 75 -25.80 6.69 18.38
N PRO A 76 -26.65 6.66 17.35
CA PRO A 76 -26.37 5.88 16.16
C PRO A 76 -24.98 6.30 15.66
N GLN A 77 -24.02 5.36 15.73
CA GLN A 77 -22.74 5.57 15.08
C GLN A 77 -23.05 5.77 13.59
N PRO A 78 -22.60 6.88 12.97
CA PRO A 78 -22.81 7.07 11.55
C PRO A 78 -22.24 5.86 10.81
N ASN A 79 -22.99 5.34 9.86
CA ASN A 79 -22.57 4.20 9.07
C ASN A 79 -21.21 4.54 8.44
N PRO A 80 -20.13 3.80 8.77
CA PRO A 80 -18.79 4.22 8.39
C PRO A 80 -18.61 4.25 6.87
N ASN A 81 -19.39 3.45 6.13
CA ASN A 81 -19.50 3.54 4.66
C ASN A 81 -20.13 4.85 4.19
N GLU A 82 -21.16 5.37 4.87
CA GLU A 82 -21.76 6.67 4.52
C GLU A 82 -20.79 7.82 4.83
N THR A 83 -20.02 7.71 5.91
CA THR A 83 -18.97 8.68 6.24
C THR A 83 -17.87 8.69 5.18
N ALA A 84 -17.32 7.53 4.83
CA ALA A 84 -16.31 7.41 3.77
C ALA A 84 -16.83 7.89 2.41
N ARG A 85 -18.09 7.55 2.07
CA ARG A 85 -18.77 8.02 0.86
C ARG A 85 -18.91 9.54 0.85
N THR A 86 -19.27 10.15 1.96
CA THR A 86 -19.40 11.60 2.05
C THR A 86 -18.07 12.30 1.80
N ILE A 87 -16.98 11.80 2.42
CA ILE A 87 -15.62 12.32 2.21
C ILE A 87 -15.23 12.20 0.74
N LEU A 88 -15.44 11.03 0.13
CA LEU A 88 -15.18 10.81 -1.28
C LEU A 88 -15.88 11.87 -2.13
N LEU A 89 -17.21 11.97 -2.01
CA LEU A 89 -18.03 12.89 -2.81
C LEU A 89 -17.64 14.36 -2.62
N GLN A 90 -17.19 14.78 -1.43
CA GLN A 90 -16.73 16.14 -1.16
C GLN A 90 -15.44 16.51 -1.88
N THR A 91 -14.64 15.53 -2.27
CA THR A 91 -13.35 15.73 -2.96
C THR A 91 -13.46 15.59 -4.48
N LEU A 92 -14.67 15.49 -5.04
CA LEU A 92 -14.88 15.32 -6.48
C LEU A 92 -15.36 16.62 -7.12
N SER A 93 -14.87 16.88 -8.33
CA SER A 93 -15.44 17.95 -9.15
C SER A 93 -16.90 17.68 -9.51
N PRO A 94 -17.71 18.72 -9.75
CA PRO A 94 -19.14 18.58 -10.04
C PRO A 94 -19.43 17.61 -11.18
N LYS A 95 -18.54 17.55 -12.18
CA LYS A 95 -18.66 16.63 -13.32
C LYS A 95 -18.58 15.17 -12.87
N ILE A 96 -17.55 14.83 -12.11
CA ILE A 96 -17.30 13.47 -11.63
C ILE A 96 -18.35 13.07 -10.58
N LEU A 97 -18.76 14.02 -9.74
CA LEU A 97 -19.80 13.82 -8.73
C LEU A 97 -21.11 13.32 -9.36
N ILE A 98 -21.54 13.90 -10.48
CA ILE A 98 -22.76 13.47 -11.19
C ILE A 98 -22.64 12.03 -11.68
N GLU A 99 -21.46 11.59 -12.09
CA GLU A 99 -21.22 10.23 -12.55
C GLU A 99 -21.35 9.20 -11.42
N VAL A 100 -20.84 9.52 -10.23
CA VAL A 100 -20.72 8.54 -9.13
C VAL A 100 -21.77 8.69 -8.02
N MET A 101 -22.57 9.76 -8.01
CA MET A 101 -23.53 10.02 -6.92
C MET A 101 -24.59 8.91 -6.76
N SER A 102 -24.89 8.18 -7.83
CA SER A 102 -25.84 7.06 -7.83
C SER A 102 -25.28 5.79 -7.18
N ILE A 103 -23.96 5.71 -6.97
CA ILE A 103 -23.27 4.56 -6.39
C ILE A 103 -23.39 4.63 -4.84
N PRO A 104 -23.92 3.59 -4.18
CA PRO A 104 -24.22 3.64 -2.73
C PRO A 104 -23.02 3.27 -1.84
N SER A 105 -22.01 2.61 -2.38
CA SER A 105 -20.85 2.08 -1.65
C SER A 105 -19.62 2.96 -1.87
N ALA A 106 -18.95 3.35 -0.77
CA ALA A 106 -17.69 4.10 -0.84
C ALA A 106 -16.62 3.31 -1.59
N LYS A 107 -16.56 1.98 -1.37
CA LYS A 107 -15.67 1.07 -2.08
C LYS A 107 -15.95 1.02 -3.58
N ASP A 108 -17.22 1.00 -3.97
CA ASP A 108 -17.59 0.94 -5.38
C ASP A 108 -17.29 2.26 -6.09
N ILE A 109 -17.49 3.39 -5.41
CA ILE A 109 -17.08 4.72 -5.89
C ILE A 109 -15.56 4.75 -6.09
N TRP A 110 -14.78 4.34 -5.08
CA TRP A 110 -13.32 4.27 -5.17
C TRP A 110 -12.87 3.41 -6.35
N THR A 111 -13.41 2.21 -6.47
CA THR A 111 -13.08 1.27 -7.55
C THR A 111 -13.42 1.84 -8.92
N TYR A 112 -14.56 2.52 -9.05
CA TYR A 112 -14.93 3.21 -10.30
C TYR A 112 -13.95 4.32 -10.63
N LEU A 113 -13.62 5.19 -9.68
CA LEU A 113 -12.72 6.33 -9.88
C LEU A 113 -11.31 5.85 -10.23
N ASP A 114 -10.83 4.83 -9.53
CA ASP A 114 -9.56 4.18 -9.80
C ASP A 114 -9.52 3.63 -11.21
N LYS A 115 -10.53 2.85 -11.62
CA LYS A 115 -10.58 2.33 -12.99
C LYS A 115 -10.69 3.41 -14.07
N THR A 116 -11.36 4.52 -13.79
CA THR A 116 -11.74 5.52 -14.80
C THR A 116 -10.69 6.63 -14.97
N TYR A 117 -10.06 7.05 -13.87
CA TYR A 117 -9.18 8.21 -13.84
C TYR A 117 -7.73 7.87 -13.51
N PHE A 118 -7.43 6.64 -13.04
CA PHE A 118 -6.06 6.19 -12.94
C PHE A 118 -5.47 5.96 -14.33
N ILE A 119 -4.79 6.96 -14.86
CA ILE A 119 -3.91 6.80 -16.01
C ILE A 119 -2.57 6.31 -15.49
N VAL A 120 -2.32 5.01 -15.60
CA VAL A 120 -0.94 4.55 -15.60
C VAL A 120 -0.39 4.85 -16.97
N ASN A 121 0.58 5.75 -17.07
CA ASN A 121 1.38 5.80 -18.29
C ASN A 121 2.00 4.41 -18.45
N PRO A 122 1.72 3.67 -19.54
CA PRO A 122 2.16 2.30 -19.72
C PRO A 122 3.69 2.15 -19.64
N LEU A 123 4.41 3.25 -19.85
CA LEU A 123 5.86 3.29 -19.78
C LEU A 123 6.40 3.53 -18.36
N ASP A 124 5.63 4.10 -17.43
CA ASP A 124 6.13 4.44 -16.09
C ASP A 124 6.49 3.20 -15.27
N GLY A 125 5.67 2.16 -15.33
CA GLY A 125 5.96 0.89 -14.67
C GLY A 125 7.20 0.22 -15.25
N MET A 126 7.34 0.26 -16.58
CA MET A 126 8.49 -0.30 -17.29
C MET A 126 9.77 0.49 -16.98
N GLN A 127 9.71 1.82 -17.01
CA GLN A 127 10.83 2.69 -16.68
C GLN A 127 11.24 2.50 -15.22
N ALA A 128 10.29 2.49 -14.28
CA ALA A 128 10.57 2.23 -12.87
C ALA A 128 11.24 0.86 -12.67
N ALA A 129 10.77 -0.20 -13.34
CA ALA A 129 11.37 -1.53 -13.25
C ALA A 129 12.80 -1.55 -13.85
N LEU A 130 13.01 -0.84 -14.96
CA LEU A 130 14.32 -0.73 -15.60
C LEU A 130 15.31 0.13 -14.81
N GLU A 131 14.85 1.12 -14.04
CA GLU A 131 15.68 2.00 -13.23
C GLU A 131 15.91 1.44 -11.82
N THR A 132 15.04 0.57 -11.31
CA THR A 132 15.20 -0.02 -9.98
C THR A 132 16.45 -0.91 -9.95
N ARG A 133 17.42 -0.56 -9.10
CA ARG A 133 18.63 -1.34 -8.84
C ARG A 133 18.72 -1.68 -7.35
N TYR A 134 19.33 -2.83 -7.07
CA TYR A 134 19.60 -3.24 -5.70
C TYR A 134 20.55 -2.26 -4.98
N LEU A 135 21.55 -1.73 -5.70
CA LEU A 135 22.53 -0.78 -5.15
C LEU A 135 21.89 0.54 -4.64
N ASP A 136 20.72 0.90 -5.16
CA ASP A 136 19.96 2.10 -4.75
C ASP A 136 18.98 1.80 -3.59
N SER A 137 19.09 0.61 -3.00
CA SER A 137 18.20 0.14 -1.93
C SER A 137 19.00 -0.19 -0.67
N VAL A 138 18.34 -0.07 0.48
CA VAL A 138 18.99 -0.27 1.78
C VAL A 138 19.32 -1.74 2.02
N CYS A 139 18.43 -2.62 1.54
CA CYS A 139 18.54 -4.07 1.63
C CYS A 139 17.71 -4.72 0.53
N LEU A 140 17.83 -6.04 0.40
CA LEU A 140 17.13 -6.86 -0.57
C LEU A 140 15.60 -6.74 -0.45
N LEU A 141 15.09 -6.66 0.78
CA LEU A 141 13.65 -6.53 0.99
C LEU A 141 13.10 -5.19 0.47
N ASP A 142 13.84 -4.10 0.70
CA ASP A 142 13.50 -2.77 0.17
C ASP A 142 13.56 -2.77 -1.36
N TYR A 143 14.62 -3.36 -1.93
CA TYR A 143 14.76 -3.55 -3.37
C TYR A 143 13.59 -4.35 -3.97
N ALA A 144 13.27 -5.51 -3.40
CA ALA A 144 12.19 -6.37 -3.84
C ALA A 144 10.83 -5.68 -3.76
N LEU A 145 10.59 -4.88 -2.72
CA LEU A 145 9.36 -4.11 -2.58
C LEU A 145 9.23 -3.02 -3.65
N LYS A 146 10.32 -2.29 -3.94
CA LYS A 146 10.35 -1.29 -5.03
C LYS A 146 10.09 -1.96 -6.39
N MET A 147 10.75 -3.07 -6.66
CA MET A 147 10.56 -3.85 -7.88
C MET A 147 9.11 -4.35 -7.99
N LYS A 148 8.56 -4.96 -6.93
CA LYS A 148 7.17 -5.42 -6.92
C LYS A 148 6.18 -4.29 -7.22
N ARG A 149 6.38 -3.10 -6.63
CA ARG A 149 5.55 -1.91 -6.93
C ARG A 149 5.66 -1.49 -8.39
N ALA A 150 6.85 -1.52 -8.98
CA ALA A 150 7.05 -1.21 -10.39
C ALA A 150 6.35 -2.23 -11.30
N LEU A 151 6.46 -3.53 -10.99
CA LEU A 151 5.79 -4.61 -11.72
C LEU A 151 4.26 -4.54 -11.58
N ASP A 152 3.75 -4.21 -10.40
CA ASP A 152 2.32 -4.00 -10.20
C ASP A 152 1.81 -2.77 -10.98
N LYS A 153 2.65 -1.76 -11.26
CA LYS A 153 2.28 -0.68 -12.20
C LYS A 153 2.15 -1.22 -13.62
N ILE A 154 3.02 -2.13 -14.04
CA ILE A 154 2.92 -2.80 -15.37
C ILE A 154 1.65 -3.65 -15.45
N ASP A 155 1.33 -4.45 -14.43
CA ASP A 155 0.13 -5.28 -14.45
C ASP A 155 -1.16 -4.46 -14.58
N ARG A 156 -1.19 -3.29 -13.94
CA ARG A 156 -2.31 -2.35 -14.05
C ARG A 156 -2.46 -1.78 -15.47
N THR A 157 -1.41 -1.71 -16.28
CA THR A 157 -1.47 -1.22 -17.68
C THR A 157 -1.93 -2.28 -18.66
N LEU A 158 -1.65 -3.56 -18.35
CA LEU A 158 -2.08 -4.70 -19.16
C LEU A 158 -3.57 -5.01 -18.99
N GLY A 159 -4.20 -4.51 -17.93
CA GLY A 159 -5.62 -4.62 -17.67
C GLY A 159 -6.02 -5.88 -16.88
N PRO A 160 -7.29 -5.96 -16.44
CA PRO A 160 -7.74 -7.04 -15.57
C PRO A 160 -7.60 -8.41 -16.25
N GLY A 161 -6.92 -9.33 -15.58
CA GLY A 161 -6.70 -10.71 -16.03
C GLY A 161 -5.47 -10.93 -16.92
N HIS A 162 -4.71 -9.89 -17.25
CA HIS A 162 -3.50 -9.98 -18.07
C HIS A 162 -2.26 -9.53 -17.29
N GLY A 163 -2.03 -10.12 -16.11
CA GLY A 163 -0.84 -9.83 -15.31
C GLY A 163 0.44 -10.34 -15.98
N MET A 164 1.56 -9.71 -15.66
CA MET A 164 2.87 -10.14 -16.10
C MET A 164 3.15 -11.58 -15.63
N PRO A 165 3.60 -12.48 -16.52
CA PRO A 165 3.99 -13.83 -16.14
C PRO A 165 5.02 -13.81 -15.01
N GLU A 166 4.86 -14.72 -14.05
CA GLU A 166 5.70 -14.73 -12.85
C GLU A 166 7.19 -14.92 -13.17
N MET A 167 7.50 -15.67 -14.23
CA MET A 167 8.86 -15.81 -14.75
C MET A 167 9.47 -14.46 -15.20
N MET A 168 8.68 -13.58 -15.82
CA MET A 168 9.16 -12.24 -16.19
C MET A 168 9.39 -11.39 -14.94
N ARG A 169 8.51 -11.46 -13.94
CA ARG A 169 8.67 -10.74 -12.67
C ARG A 169 9.99 -11.14 -11.98
N VAL A 170 10.31 -12.43 -11.96
CA VAL A 170 11.59 -12.95 -11.46
C VAL A 170 12.76 -12.45 -12.30
N GLN A 171 12.63 -12.41 -13.62
CA GLN A 171 13.70 -11.91 -14.50
C GLN A 171 14.02 -10.43 -14.21
N PHE A 172 13.02 -9.57 -14.04
CA PHE A 172 13.23 -8.17 -13.65
C PHE A 172 13.96 -8.05 -12.31
N LEU A 173 13.56 -8.86 -11.32
CA LEU A 173 14.22 -8.91 -10.01
C LEU A 173 15.69 -9.33 -10.14
N LEU A 174 16.01 -10.38 -10.89
CA LEU A 174 17.39 -10.86 -11.01
C LEU A 174 18.28 -9.90 -11.81
N CYS A 175 17.74 -9.27 -12.86
CA CYS A 175 18.50 -8.33 -13.68
C CYS A 175 18.91 -7.05 -12.91
N GLY A 176 18.12 -6.61 -11.94
CA GLY A 176 18.42 -5.40 -11.17
C GLY A 176 19.34 -5.61 -9.96
N LEU A 177 19.73 -6.86 -9.65
CA LEU A 177 20.68 -7.17 -8.57
C LEU A 177 22.09 -6.64 -8.86
N GLY A 178 22.53 -6.63 -10.12
CA GLY A 178 23.85 -6.17 -10.50
C GLY A 178 24.96 -7.20 -10.29
N SER A 179 26.21 -6.81 -10.60
CA SER A 179 27.32 -7.74 -10.77
C SER A 179 27.79 -8.43 -9.50
N HIS A 180 27.55 -7.86 -8.32
CA HIS A 180 27.99 -8.44 -7.04
C HIS A 180 27.26 -9.76 -6.72
N TRP A 181 26.02 -9.93 -7.19
CA TRP A 181 25.30 -11.19 -7.04
C TRP A 181 25.72 -12.27 -8.06
N THR A 182 26.58 -11.98 -9.04
CA THR A 182 26.85 -12.90 -10.16
C THR A 182 27.45 -14.23 -9.71
N GLU A 183 28.36 -14.21 -8.74
CA GLU A 183 29.00 -15.42 -8.23
C GLU A 183 28.00 -16.25 -7.42
N TRP A 184 27.29 -15.61 -6.49
CA TRP A 184 26.25 -16.26 -5.70
C TRP A 184 25.14 -16.88 -6.57
N LEU A 185 24.65 -16.13 -7.57
CA LEU A 185 23.62 -16.60 -8.50
C LEU A 185 24.08 -17.79 -9.35
N ARG A 186 25.37 -17.87 -9.68
CA ARG A 186 25.92 -19.00 -10.44
C ARG A 186 25.81 -20.31 -9.65
N ASP A 187 26.06 -20.23 -8.35
CA ASP A 187 26.04 -21.38 -7.45
C ASP A 187 24.61 -21.81 -7.11
N HIS A 188 23.67 -20.86 -7.07
CA HIS A 188 22.27 -21.11 -6.67
C HIS A 188 21.29 -21.10 -7.85
N GLN A 189 21.75 -21.06 -9.10
CA GLN A 189 20.88 -20.92 -10.28
C GLN A 189 19.79 -22.00 -10.35
N TYR A 190 20.10 -23.23 -9.96
CA TYR A 190 19.16 -24.36 -10.01
C TYR A 190 18.06 -24.26 -8.95
N GLU A 191 18.34 -23.58 -7.84
CA GLU A 191 17.36 -23.35 -6.77
C GLU A 191 16.33 -22.31 -7.18
N LEU A 192 16.70 -21.40 -8.10
CA LEU A 192 15.83 -20.33 -8.58
C LEU A 192 14.90 -20.76 -9.73
N VAL A 193 15.18 -21.88 -10.40
CA VAL A 193 14.40 -22.32 -11.56
C VAL A 193 12.98 -22.71 -11.15
N GLY A 194 12.00 -22.08 -11.79
CA GLY A 194 10.58 -22.39 -11.58
C GLY A 194 10.00 -21.81 -10.28
N LEU A 195 10.78 -21.01 -9.54
CA LEU A 195 10.28 -20.31 -8.37
C LEU A 195 9.48 -19.06 -8.74
N GLY A 196 8.51 -18.75 -7.89
CA GLY A 196 7.76 -17.52 -7.92
C GLY A 196 8.52 -16.33 -7.32
N PHE A 197 8.02 -15.11 -7.55
CA PHE A 197 8.71 -13.87 -7.14
C PHE A 197 9.06 -13.86 -5.64
N GLU A 198 8.08 -14.15 -4.79
CA GLU A 198 8.27 -14.14 -3.32
C GLU A 198 9.26 -15.21 -2.86
N ARG A 199 9.25 -16.40 -3.49
CA ARG A 199 10.19 -17.47 -3.16
C ARG A 199 11.61 -17.15 -3.57
N VAL A 200 11.80 -16.49 -4.71
CA VAL A 200 13.12 -16.00 -5.13
C VAL A 200 13.65 -14.96 -4.14
N VAL A 201 12.81 -14.04 -3.65
CA VAL A 201 13.21 -13.07 -2.63
C VAL A 201 13.66 -13.75 -1.33
N GLU A 202 12.94 -14.78 -0.88
CA GLU A 202 13.33 -15.56 0.30
C GLU A 202 14.69 -16.25 0.13
N VAL A 203 14.95 -16.83 -1.04
CA VAL A 203 16.22 -17.51 -1.36
C VAL A 203 17.37 -16.50 -1.43
N LEU A 204 17.17 -15.36 -2.11
CA LEU A 204 18.14 -14.27 -2.19
C LEU A 204 18.49 -13.69 -0.81
N ARG A 205 17.54 -13.66 0.13
CA ARG A 205 17.79 -13.17 1.49
C ARG A 205 18.86 -14.01 2.22
N GLY A 206 19.00 -15.28 1.87
CA GLY A 206 20.09 -16.13 2.37
C GLY A 206 21.47 -15.69 1.88
N GLY A 207 21.56 -15.06 0.71
CA GLY A 207 22.80 -14.56 0.11
C GLY A 207 23.25 -13.19 0.64
N GLU A 208 22.31 -12.31 1.01
CA GLU A 208 22.60 -10.94 1.46
C GLU A 208 23.52 -10.88 2.71
N GLY A 209 23.46 -11.90 3.57
CA GLY A 209 24.31 -12.01 4.76
C GLY A 209 25.73 -12.54 4.53
N GLY A 210 26.03 -13.08 3.34
CA GLY A 210 27.32 -13.68 3.01
C GLY A 210 28.39 -12.70 2.51
N ASP A 211 27.97 -11.62 1.85
CA ASP A 211 28.86 -10.72 1.08
C ASP A 211 29.53 -9.60 1.89
N LEU A 212 29.10 -9.37 3.14
CA LEU A 212 29.75 -8.36 4.01
C LEU A 212 31.19 -8.72 4.42
N VAL A 213 31.63 -9.96 4.17
CA VAL A 213 33.01 -10.39 4.47
C VAL A 213 33.98 -10.02 3.34
N PHE A 214 33.54 -9.92 2.08
CA PHE A 214 34.45 -9.68 0.95
C PHE A 214 34.74 -8.20 0.67
N ILE A 215 33.83 -7.28 1.02
CA ILE A 215 34.03 -5.84 0.74
C ILE A 215 35.02 -5.18 1.72
N LEU A 216 35.26 -5.76 2.91
CA LEU A 216 36.26 -5.26 3.86
C LEU A 216 37.64 -5.95 3.74
N GLY A 217 37.78 -6.98 2.90
CA GLY A 217 39.03 -7.76 2.75
C GLY A 217 39.97 -7.28 1.64
N GLY A 218 39.61 -6.22 0.90
CA GLY A 218 40.33 -5.77 -0.31
C GLY A 218 41.26 -4.57 -0.14
N VAL A 219 41.69 -4.25 1.08
CA VAL A 219 42.73 -3.24 1.34
C VAL A 219 43.74 -3.78 2.34
N LEU A 220 44.76 -4.48 1.83
CA LEU A 220 46.06 -4.68 2.49
C LEU A 220 47.13 -4.96 1.44
#